data_AF-A0AAU2Y7L8-F1
#
_entry.id   AF-A0AAU2Y7L8-F1
#
_cell.length_a   1.000
_cell.length_b   1.000
_cell.length_c   1.000
_cell.angle_alpha   90.00
_cell.angle_beta   90.00
_cell.angle_gamma   90.00
#
_symmetry.space_group_name_H-M   'P 1'
#
loop_
_entity.id
_entity.type
_entity.pdbx_description
1 polymer ?
#
loop_
_entity_poly.entity_id
_entity_poly.type
_entity_poly.pdbx_seq_one_letter_code
_entity_poly.pdbx_strand_id
1 'polypeptide(L)'
;MPDDKRALDYLRQFGYLPDEVALDSPQGPAAVRACQAMALLPATGAVDAETEKVFERPRCGFPDRQGALEAGIGTFVAFGTVWDHAIITYRINNLSPDLTPERQRGLIAAAWDRWASVVPLVFRETNEEPDVEIRFGARAHGDNFPFDGAGGVLAHAFFPPPNAGALAGDAHFDEDETWQEGFAAQGFDLLTVMVHEFGHSLGLAHTSVPSSTMNPFYPTPSVPAADDRAGIRSIYRRHIWVASLYRDILGRRFDEGGLNGWVRGLFSGASPQDVARGFCYSEEHSGQIATDLYFALLDRAPDDAGLAGWRTQLQQGMGRQSAIVAFLDSAEYRGKYPADDGFIDSLYRRLLGRPPDAVGFDFWRQRMRDGMQRFEVVRGFVLSEEYCRNYSRDLYQRLLRRQPDAAGWQDWTDQLMRGLNQQDAVIGFVASPEYQTAVESWW
;
A
#
# COMPACT_ATOMS: atom_id res chain seq x y z
N MET A 1 27.14 21.46 36.39
CA MET A 1 26.05 22.22 37.04
C MET A 1 24.73 21.47 36.79
N PRO A 2 23.61 21.76 37.47
CA PRO A 2 22.33 21.06 37.25
C PRO A 2 21.90 20.95 35.78
N ASP A 3 22.26 21.93 34.96
CA ASP A 3 21.92 22.02 33.53
C ASP A 3 22.61 20.95 32.67
N ASP A 4 23.82 20.50 33.05
CA ASP A 4 24.56 19.44 32.34
C ASP A 4 23.88 18.08 32.48
N LYS A 5 23.22 17.83 33.63
CA LYS A 5 22.55 16.55 33.90
C LYS A 5 21.27 16.43 33.08
N ARG A 6 20.44 17.48 33.03
CA ARG A 6 19.19 17.47 32.25
C ARG A 6 19.47 17.26 30.77
N ALA A 7 20.46 17.96 30.22
CA ALA A 7 20.88 17.79 28.84
C ALA A 7 21.37 16.36 28.56
N LEU A 8 22.17 15.80 29.47
CA LEU A 8 22.70 14.45 29.35
C LEU A 8 21.58 13.40 29.37
N ASP A 9 20.65 13.51 30.32
CA ASP A 9 19.51 12.60 30.46
C ASP A 9 18.62 12.64 29.21
N TYR A 10 18.31 13.84 28.70
CA TYR A 10 17.53 14.02 27.47
C TYR A 10 18.22 13.40 26.24
N LEU A 11 19.51 13.70 26.04
CA LEU A 11 20.25 13.20 24.89
C LEU A 11 20.36 11.67 24.90
N ARG A 12 20.41 11.04 26.08
CA ARG A 12 20.39 9.58 26.22
C ARG A 12 19.02 9.00 25.95
N GLN A 13 18.00 9.54 26.60
CA GLN A 13 16.62 9.08 26.45
C GLN A 13 16.18 9.05 24.98
N PHE A 14 16.51 10.09 24.22
CA PHE A 14 16.14 10.20 22.80
C PHE A 14 17.20 9.67 21.82
N GLY A 15 18.23 8.98 22.34
CA GLY A 15 19.20 8.21 21.56
C GLY A 15 20.25 9.04 20.80
N TYR A 16 20.43 10.30 21.16
CA TYR A 16 21.49 11.15 20.62
C TYR A 16 22.88 10.83 21.18
N LEU A 17 22.94 10.31 22.41
CA LEU A 17 24.17 10.00 23.11
C LEU A 17 24.06 8.65 23.84
N PRO A 18 25.04 7.73 23.73
CA PRO A 18 25.03 6.49 24.50
C PRO A 18 25.13 6.73 26.02
N ASP A 19 24.62 5.78 26.81
CA ASP A 19 24.57 5.88 28.27
C ASP A 19 25.95 6.01 28.93
N GLU A 20 26.98 5.43 28.35
CA GLU A 20 28.35 5.47 28.89
C GLU A 20 29.12 6.73 28.51
N VAL A 21 28.60 7.52 27.57
CA VAL A 21 29.30 8.69 27.01
C VAL A 21 28.93 9.95 27.78
N ALA A 22 29.95 10.74 28.13
CA ALA A 22 29.81 12.02 28.81
C ALA A 22 29.54 13.16 27.81
N LEU A 23 28.83 14.20 28.25
CA LEU A 23 28.47 15.35 27.40
C LEU A 23 29.68 16.19 26.97
N ASP A 24 30.74 16.24 27.77
CA ASP A 24 31.99 16.95 27.47
C ASP A 24 32.95 16.15 26.57
N SER A 25 32.57 14.92 26.21
CA SER A 25 33.30 14.10 25.25
C SER A 25 33.30 14.71 23.83
N PRO A 26 34.19 14.25 22.93
CA PRO A 26 34.14 14.63 21.52
C PRO A 26 32.81 14.34 20.82
N GLN A 27 32.01 13.38 21.32
CA GLN A 27 30.70 13.02 20.77
C GLN A 27 29.58 13.98 21.20
N GLY A 28 29.72 14.64 22.37
CA GLY A 28 28.67 15.49 22.94
C GLY A 28 28.21 16.61 22.01
N PRO A 29 29.10 17.45 21.45
CA PRO A 29 28.69 18.49 20.51
C PRO A 29 27.97 17.96 19.27
N ALA A 30 28.29 16.74 18.81
CA ALA A 30 27.60 16.12 17.68
C ALA A 30 26.18 15.66 18.06
N ALA A 31 26.02 15.10 19.27
CA ALA A 31 24.71 14.75 19.83
C ALA A 31 23.81 15.98 19.99
N VAL A 32 24.36 17.08 20.52
CA VAL A 32 23.64 18.35 20.65
C VAL A 32 23.23 18.91 19.28
N ARG A 33 24.12 18.92 18.28
CA ARG A 33 23.77 19.35 16.90
C ARG A 33 22.64 18.53 16.31
N ALA A 34 22.62 17.23 16.56
CA ALA A 34 21.56 16.35 16.08
C ALA A 34 20.22 16.66 16.75
N CYS A 35 20.20 16.85 18.06
CA CYS A 35 19.02 17.26 18.81
C CYS A 35 18.49 18.62 18.33
N GLN A 36 19.39 19.60 18.16
CA GLN A 36 19.05 20.92 17.62
C GLN A 36 18.45 20.83 16.23
N ALA A 37 19.01 20.00 15.35
CA ALA A 37 18.47 19.80 14.00
C ALA A 37 17.06 19.21 14.03
N MET A 38 16.78 18.23 14.91
CA MET A 38 15.43 17.68 15.09
C MET A 38 14.45 18.75 15.60
N ALA A 39 14.91 19.60 16.51
CA ALA A 39 14.14 20.71 17.07
C ALA A 39 14.04 21.94 16.14
N LEU A 40 14.64 21.88 14.95
CA LEU A 40 14.73 22.97 13.96
C LEU A 40 15.45 24.23 14.48
N LEU A 41 16.41 24.03 15.37
CA LEU A 41 17.32 25.06 15.85
C LEU A 41 18.62 25.09 15.04
N PRO A 42 19.35 26.23 15.03
CA PRO A 42 20.72 26.26 14.54
C PRO A 42 21.59 25.21 15.24
N ALA A 43 22.32 24.41 14.46
CA ALA A 43 23.17 23.32 14.97
C ALA A 43 24.49 23.87 15.56
N THR A 44 24.42 24.57 16.69
CA THR A 44 25.58 25.16 17.38
C THR A 44 26.46 24.10 18.05
N GLY A 45 25.87 22.98 18.48
CA GLY A 45 26.56 21.93 19.25
C GLY A 45 26.85 22.32 20.69
N ALA A 46 26.30 23.44 21.16
CA ALA A 46 26.34 23.86 22.55
C ALA A 46 24.93 23.80 23.13
N VAL A 47 24.81 23.43 24.42
CA VAL A 47 23.55 23.54 25.17
C VAL A 47 23.34 25.01 25.50
N ASP A 48 22.77 25.75 24.55
CA ASP A 48 22.41 27.16 24.70
C ASP A 48 20.97 27.33 25.23
N ALA A 49 20.59 28.56 25.56
CA ALA A 49 19.29 28.86 26.16
C ALA A 49 18.09 28.45 25.29
N GLU A 50 18.25 28.37 23.96
CA GLU A 50 17.18 27.85 23.08
C GLU A 50 17.15 26.32 23.10
N THR A 51 18.31 25.67 23.16
CA THR A 51 18.43 24.22 23.33
C THR A 51 17.85 23.76 24.66
N GLU A 52 18.07 24.50 25.75
CA GLU A 52 17.49 24.16 27.06
C GLU A 52 15.97 24.14 27.04
N LYS A 53 15.33 25.08 26.32
CA LYS A 53 13.87 25.10 26.15
C LYS A 53 13.35 23.88 25.40
N VAL A 54 14.17 23.24 24.55
CA VAL A 54 13.76 22.01 23.84
C VAL A 54 13.46 20.88 24.81
N PHE A 55 14.21 20.80 25.92
CA PHE A 55 14.07 19.73 26.90
C PHE A 55 12.77 19.81 27.71
N GLU A 56 12.04 20.93 27.62
CA GLU A 56 10.76 21.16 28.30
C GLU A 56 9.57 21.10 27.33
N ARG A 57 9.82 20.98 26.01
CA ARG A 57 8.75 20.93 25.01
C ARG A 57 8.02 19.59 25.11
N PRO A 58 6.68 19.60 25.25
CA PRO A 58 5.88 18.39 25.16
C PRO A 58 6.17 17.60 23.90
N ARG A 59 6.45 16.31 24.04
CA ARG A 59 6.90 15.46 22.94
C ARG A 59 6.53 13.98 23.13
N CYS A 60 6.68 13.21 22.05
CA CYS A 60 6.70 11.75 22.11
C CYS A 60 7.97 11.25 22.82
N GLY A 61 7.81 10.20 23.63
CA GLY A 61 8.83 9.49 24.38
C GLY A 61 9.67 8.52 23.56
N PHE A 62 9.24 8.21 22.33
CA PHE A 62 9.99 7.33 21.45
C PHE A 62 11.34 7.95 21.06
N PRO A 63 12.45 7.19 21.07
CA PRO A 63 13.76 7.72 20.70
C PRO A 63 13.82 8.27 19.27
N ASP A 64 14.37 9.48 19.12
CA ASP A 64 14.60 10.10 17.80
C ASP A 64 15.64 9.34 16.97
N ARG A 65 16.56 8.66 17.64
CA ARG A 65 17.61 7.84 17.05
C ARG A 65 17.70 6.51 17.79
N GLN A 66 17.67 5.41 17.06
CA GLN A 66 17.97 4.09 17.61
C GLN A 66 19.43 3.74 17.27
N GLY A 67 20.21 3.35 18.28
CA GLY A 67 21.65 3.09 18.14
C GLY A 67 22.03 2.14 17.00
N ALA A 68 23.15 2.42 16.33
CA ALA A 68 23.73 1.71 15.18
C ALA A 68 22.89 1.65 13.88
N LEU A 69 21.86 2.49 13.74
CA LEU A 69 21.25 2.82 12.44
C LEU A 69 21.72 4.22 11.99
N GLU A 70 23.01 4.32 11.66
CA GLU A 70 23.58 5.51 11.04
C GLU A 70 23.17 5.60 9.56
N ALA A 71 22.21 6.47 9.24
CA ALA A 71 22.17 7.18 7.97
C ALA A 71 21.21 8.39 8.04
N GLY A 72 21.77 9.60 8.15
CA GLY A 72 21.21 10.88 7.69
C GLY A 72 19.81 11.28 8.15
N ILE A 73 19.70 12.46 8.80
CA ILE A 73 18.43 13.18 8.93
C ILE A 73 18.03 13.66 7.52
N GLY A 74 17.39 12.79 6.74
CA GLY A 74 16.85 13.08 5.42
C GLY A 74 15.43 13.63 5.52
N THR A 75 14.91 14.15 4.40
CA THR A 75 13.55 14.70 4.25
C THR A 75 12.43 13.64 4.25
N PHE A 76 12.70 12.45 4.80
CA PHE A 76 11.79 11.31 5.00
C PHE A 76 12.63 10.19 5.65
N VAL A 77 12.13 9.60 6.73
CA VAL A 77 12.85 8.55 7.48
C VAL A 77 11.93 7.34 7.70
N ALA A 78 11.98 6.37 6.79
CA ALA A 78 11.36 5.04 6.98
C ALA A 78 12.31 4.11 7.75
N PHE A 79 12.40 4.28 9.07
CA PHE A 79 13.03 3.28 9.92
C PHE A 79 11.97 2.62 10.78
N GLY A 80 11.79 1.31 10.59
CA GLY A 80 10.83 0.50 11.32
C GLY A 80 10.55 -0.82 10.61
N THR A 81 10.01 -1.77 11.34
CA THR A 81 9.43 -3.02 10.82
C THR A 81 7.97 -2.78 10.46
N VAL A 82 7.36 -3.71 9.72
CA VAL A 82 5.95 -3.62 9.32
C VAL A 82 5.20 -4.87 9.71
N TRP A 83 3.89 -4.73 9.88
CA TRP A 83 2.99 -5.86 10.01
C TRP A 83 2.99 -6.72 8.74
N ASP A 84 3.12 -8.03 8.91
CA ASP A 84 3.15 -9.02 7.83
C ASP A 84 1.75 -9.39 7.29
N HIS A 85 0.74 -8.65 7.74
CA HIS A 85 -0.67 -8.87 7.49
C HIS A 85 -1.42 -7.52 7.44
N ALA A 86 -2.67 -7.53 6.98
CA ALA A 86 -3.40 -6.29 6.68
C ALA A 86 -4.49 -5.95 7.70
N ILE A 87 -4.98 -6.94 8.46
CA ILE A 87 -5.95 -6.74 9.54
C ILE A 87 -5.17 -6.64 10.86
N ILE A 88 -4.92 -5.42 11.32
CA ILE A 88 -4.24 -5.15 12.58
C ILE A 88 -5.28 -5.15 13.69
N THR A 89 -5.09 -6.03 14.67
CA THR A 89 -5.97 -6.11 15.83
C THR A 89 -5.45 -5.28 16.98
N TYR A 90 -6.33 -4.66 17.74
CA TYR A 90 -5.94 -3.89 18.92
C TYR A 90 -6.82 -4.20 20.11
N ARG A 91 -6.31 -3.97 21.33
CA ARG A 91 -7.07 -4.07 22.58
C ARG A 91 -6.89 -2.81 23.40
N ILE A 92 -8.00 -2.31 23.94
CA ILE A 92 -8.00 -1.18 24.88
C ILE A 92 -7.96 -1.76 26.30
N ASN A 93 -6.79 -1.69 26.94
CA ASN A 93 -6.60 -2.30 28.27
C ASN A 93 -7.25 -1.48 29.39
N ASN A 94 -7.16 -0.15 29.28
CA ASN A 94 -7.80 0.80 30.17
C ASN A 94 -8.01 2.15 29.45
N LEU A 95 -8.72 3.05 30.11
CA LEU A 95 -9.13 4.36 29.61
C LEU A 95 -8.82 5.40 30.69
N SER A 96 -8.52 6.63 30.27
CA SER A 96 -8.29 7.74 31.19
C SER A 96 -9.63 8.24 31.77
N PRO A 97 -9.68 8.65 33.06
CA PRO A 97 -10.86 9.25 33.66
C PRO A 97 -11.20 10.66 33.12
N ASP A 98 -10.29 11.30 32.38
CA ASP A 98 -10.49 12.68 31.89
C ASP A 98 -11.57 12.81 30.80
N LEU A 99 -11.85 11.70 30.10
CA LEU A 99 -12.84 11.62 29.03
C LEU A 99 -13.84 10.49 29.31
N THR A 100 -15.04 10.60 28.75
CA THR A 100 -15.98 9.47 28.86
C THR A 100 -15.47 8.27 28.07
N PRO A 101 -15.72 7.03 28.52
CA PRO A 101 -15.27 5.84 27.82
C PRO A 101 -15.72 5.76 26.36
N GLU A 102 -16.95 6.19 26.07
CA GLU A 102 -17.51 6.24 24.71
C GLU A 102 -16.74 7.24 23.84
N ARG A 103 -16.40 8.41 24.40
CA ARG A 103 -15.69 9.43 23.64
C ARG A 103 -14.28 8.99 23.34
N GLN A 104 -13.57 8.45 24.33
CA GLN A 104 -12.18 8.02 24.17
C GLN A 104 -12.07 6.84 23.18
N ARG A 105 -12.98 5.86 23.21
CA ARG A 105 -13.05 4.82 22.17
C ARG A 105 -13.31 5.40 20.77
N GLY A 106 -14.15 6.43 20.67
CA GLY A 106 -14.37 7.16 19.43
C GLY A 106 -13.12 7.85 18.90
N LEU A 107 -12.27 8.39 19.77
CA LEU A 107 -10.98 9.00 19.38
C LEU A 107 -9.97 7.93 18.92
N ILE A 108 -9.90 6.79 19.61
CA ILE A 108 -9.06 5.65 19.20
C ILE A 108 -9.44 5.17 17.80
N ALA A 109 -10.74 4.94 17.56
CA ALA A 109 -11.23 4.54 16.25
C ALA A 109 -10.92 5.61 15.18
N ALA A 110 -11.13 6.90 15.50
CA ALA A 110 -10.82 7.99 14.59
C ALA A 110 -9.32 8.08 14.25
N ALA A 111 -8.42 7.80 15.20
CA ALA A 111 -6.98 7.78 14.97
C ALA A 111 -6.58 6.65 14.01
N TRP A 112 -7.13 5.44 14.19
CA TRP A 112 -6.94 4.33 13.25
C TRP A 112 -7.50 4.65 11.85
N ASP A 113 -8.67 5.29 11.77
CA ASP A 113 -9.26 5.71 10.50
C ASP A 113 -8.37 6.70 9.73
N ARG A 114 -7.61 7.56 10.43
CA ARG A 114 -6.64 8.46 9.77
C ARG A 114 -5.58 7.67 9.01
N TRP A 115 -5.04 6.62 9.61
CA TRP A 115 -4.06 5.75 8.94
C TRP A 115 -4.71 4.87 7.87
N ALA A 116 -5.85 4.24 8.14
CA ALA A 116 -6.58 3.42 7.17
C ALA A 116 -6.97 4.18 5.89
N SER A 117 -7.10 5.51 5.97
CA SER A 117 -7.38 6.35 4.80
C SER A 117 -6.20 6.52 3.83
N VAL A 118 -4.97 6.23 4.27
CA VAL A 118 -3.74 6.49 3.49
C VAL A 118 -2.90 5.24 3.21
N VAL A 119 -3.24 4.11 3.82
CA VAL A 119 -2.63 2.78 3.62
C VAL A 119 -3.72 1.69 3.71
N PRO A 120 -3.68 0.61 2.90
CA PRO A 120 -4.70 -0.43 2.95
C PRO A 120 -4.50 -1.37 4.15
N LEU A 121 -4.71 -0.84 5.33
CA LEU A 121 -4.81 -1.59 6.58
C LEU A 121 -6.23 -1.50 7.12
N VAL A 122 -6.60 -2.51 7.88
CA VAL A 122 -7.88 -2.62 8.56
C VAL A 122 -7.60 -2.76 10.04
N PHE A 123 -8.24 -1.94 10.87
CA PHE A 123 -8.06 -1.97 12.31
C PHE A 123 -9.28 -2.57 12.99
N ARG A 124 -9.08 -3.51 13.92
CA ARG A 124 -10.18 -4.17 14.63
C ARG A 124 -9.89 -4.32 16.11
N GLU A 125 -10.81 -3.83 16.94
CA GLU A 125 -10.77 -4.14 18.37
C GLU A 125 -11.01 -5.64 18.59
N THR A 126 -10.25 -6.25 19.50
CA THR A 126 -10.38 -7.67 19.85
C THR A 126 -10.29 -7.89 21.36
N ASN A 127 -10.91 -8.99 21.82
CA ASN A 127 -10.75 -9.51 23.18
C ASN A 127 -9.76 -10.70 23.24
N GLU A 128 -9.28 -11.17 22.09
CA GLU A 128 -8.23 -12.19 22.00
C GLU A 128 -6.84 -11.53 22.16
N GLU A 129 -5.77 -12.28 21.89
CA GLU A 129 -4.40 -11.73 21.80
C GLU A 129 -4.35 -10.68 20.66
N PRO A 130 -4.07 -9.40 20.96
CA PRO A 130 -4.04 -8.33 19.96
C PRO A 130 -2.66 -8.19 19.33
N ASP A 131 -2.59 -7.48 18.19
CA ASP A 131 -1.32 -6.99 17.63
C ASP A 131 -0.84 -5.73 18.36
N VAL A 132 -1.76 -4.90 18.85
CA VAL A 132 -1.47 -3.64 19.54
C VAL A 132 -2.28 -3.52 20.84
N GLU A 133 -1.59 -3.38 21.96
CA GLU A 133 -2.20 -2.96 23.21
C GLU A 133 -2.18 -1.44 23.37
N ILE A 134 -3.32 -0.87 23.75
CA ILE A 134 -3.48 0.54 24.06
C ILE A 134 -3.69 0.69 25.56
N ARG A 135 -2.82 1.45 26.22
CA ARG A 135 -2.82 1.58 27.67
C ARG A 135 -2.55 3.01 28.14
N PHE A 136 -3.21 3.39 29.23
CA PHE A 136 -2.86 4.57 30.01
C PHE A 136 -2.13 4.16 31.28
N GLY A 137 -1.05 4.85 31.62
CA GLY A 137 -0.26 4.56 32.82
C GLY A 137 0.54 5.77 33.25
N ALA A 138 0.87 5.88 34.54
CA ALA A 138 1.68 6.96 35.07
C ALA A 138 3.05 6.45 35.49
N ARG A 139 4.10 7.22 35.21
CA ARG A 139 5.48 6.94 35.63
C ARG A 139 5.91 5.51 35.29
N ALA A 140 6.38 4.72 36.26
CA ALA A 140 6.67 3.31 36.05
C ALA A 140 5.37 2.52 35.88
N HIS A 141 5.09 2.07 34.67
CA HIS A 141 3.80 1.47 34.30
C HIS A 141 3.89 0.04 33.75
N GLY A 142 5.02 -0.64 33.95
CA GLY A 142 5.17 -2.07 33.67
C GLY A 142 5.97 -2.39 32.41
N ASP A 143 6.43 -1.38 31.68
CA ASP A 143 7.56 -1.48 30.76
C ASP A 143 8.83 -0.87 31.40
N ASN A 144 9.96 -0.95 30.70
CA ASN A 144 11.24 -0.37 31.14
C ASN A 144 11.39 1.11 30.73
N PHE A 145 10.29 1.79 30.36
CA PHE A 145 10.27 3.15 29.83
C PHE A 145 9.32 4.02 30.67
N PRO A 146 9.67 4.36 31.91
CA PRO A 146 8.77 5.12 32.77
C PRO A 146 8.50 6.53 32.23
N PHE A 147 7.26 7.02 32.37
CA PHE A 147 6.91 8.41 32.10
C PHE A 147 7.47 9.38 33.17
N ASP A 148 7.52 10.67 32.84
CA ASP A 148 8.11 11.74 33.65
C ASP A 148 7.11 12.57 34.48
N GLY A 149 5.81 12.31 34.34
CA GLY A 149 4.75 13.05 34.99
C GLY A 149 4.20 14.15 34.08
N ALA A 150 3.54 15.16 34.65
CA ALA A 150 2.88 16.19 33.83
C ALA A 150 3.86 17.03 32.99
N GLY A 151 3.58 17.16 31.69
CA GLY A 151 4.42 17.77 30.68
C GLY A 151 5.57 16.85 30.24
N GLY A 152 6.41 17.32 29.31
CA GLY A 152 7.54 16.51 28.85
C GLY A 152 7.11 15.37 27.93
N VAL A 153 7.16 14.12 28.39
CA VAL A 153 6.81 12.95 27.58
C VAL A 153 5.33 12.61 27.73
N LEU A 154 4.55 12.84 26.66
CA LEU A 154 3.09 12.64 26.72
C LEU A 154 2.67 11.18 26.51
N ALA A 155 3.44 10.45 25.70
CA ALA A 155 3.13 9.09 25.28
C ALA A 155 4.36 8.46 24.61
N HIS A 156 4.34 7.14 24.44
CA HIS A 156 5.24 6.43 23.53
C HIS A 156 4.53 5.25 22.90
N ALA A 157 5.11 4.72 21.83
CA ALA A 157 4.69 3.47 21.22
C ALA A 157 5.91 2.67 20.74
N PHE A 158 5.66 1.45 20.27
CA PHE A 158 6.71 0.56 19.80
C PHE A 158 6.48 0.16 18.36
N PHE A 159 7.56 -0.04 17.61
CA PHE A 159 7.47 -0.57 16.26
C PHE A 159 6.86 -1.98 16.25
N PRO A 160 6.30 -2.40 15.09
CA PRO A 160 5.87 -3.78 14.88
C PRO A 160 6.96 -4.82 15.21
N PRO A 161 6.61 -6.12 15.31
CA PRO A 161 7.58 -7.18 15.49
C PRO A 161 8.69 -7.18 14.41
N PRO A 162 9.90 -7.70 14.72
CA PRO A 162 10.32 -8.29 16.00
C PRO A 162 10.82 -7.28 17.04
N ASN A 163 10.65 -5.97 16.82
CA ASN A 163 11.15 -4.95 17.74
C ASN A 163 10.42 -5.03 19.09
N ALA A 164 11.08 -4.65 20.19
CA ALA A 164 10.48 -4.56 21.54
C ALA A 164 9.86 -5.85 22.14
N GLY A 165 10.00 -7.00 21.49
CA GLY A 165 9.57 -8.29 22.05
C GLY A 165 8.06 -8.35 22.27
N ALA A 166 7.62 -8.51 23.52
CA ALA A 166 6.20 -8.57 23.87
C ALA A 166 5.48 -7.22 23.79
N LEU A 167 6.21 -6.11 23.72
CA LEU A 167 5.66 -4.76 23.60
C LEU A 167 5.52 -4.30 22.13
N ALA A 168 5.83 -5.17 21.17
CA ALA A 168 5.86 -4.81 19.76
C ALA A 168 4.49 -4.30 19.29
N GLY A 169 4.44 -3.08 18.77
CA GLY A 169 3.21 -2.45 18.31
C GLY A 169 2.45 -1.64 19.37
N ASP A 170 2.69 -1.89 20.66
CA ASP A 170 1.91 -1.28 21.75
C ASP A 170 2.05 0.25 21.79
N ALA A 171 1.04 0.92 22.34
CA ALA A 171 1.00 2.37 22.52
C ALA A 171 0.54 2.73 23.95
N HIS A 172 1.37 3.49 24.66
CA HIS A 172 1.14 3.91 26.03
C HIS A 172 1.03 5.44 26.13
N PHE A 173 0.09 5.91 26.94
CA PHE A 173 -0.21 7.32 27.16
C PHE A 173 -0.01 7.66 28.64
N ASP A 174 0.65 8.78 28.94
CA ASP A 174 0.91 9.18 30.33
C ASP A 174 -0.40 9.64 31.00
N GLU A 175 -0.78 8.98 32.09
CA GLU A 175 -1.97 9.31 32.88
C GLU A 175 -1.72 10.44 33.88
N ASP A 176 -0.48 10.90 34.08
CA ASP A 176 -0.21 12.14 34.82
C ASP A 176 -0.56 13.39 33.97
N GLU A 177 -0.89 13.23 32.69
CA GLU A 177 -1.37 14.29 31.79
C GLU A 177 -2.87 14.51 31.82
N THR A 178 -3.30 15.76 31.55
CA THR A 178 -4.73 16.07 31.39
C THR A 178 -5.14 15.88 29.92
N TRP A 179 -5.89 14.81 29.64
CA TRP A 179 -6.34 14.47 28.29
C TRP A 179 -7.65 15.16 27.92
N GLN A 180 -7.69 15.80 26.76
CA GLN A 180 -8.88 16.50 26.28
C GLN A 180 -9.01 16.42 24.76
N GLU A 181 -10.03 17.08 24.23
CA GLU A 181 -10.20 17.30 22.79
C GLU A 181 -9.86 18.74 22.41
N GLY A 182 -9.02 18.89 21.38
CA GLY A 182 -8.46 20.16 20.96
C GLY A 182 -7.41 20.71 21.93
N PHE A 183 -6.68 21.73 21.47
CA PHE A 183 -5.71 22.43 22.30
C PHE A 183 -6.40 23.58 23.07
N ALA A 184 -6.93 23.29 24.26
CA ALA A 184 -7.34 24.29 25.24
C ALA A 184 -6.19 24.62 26.21
N ALA A 185 -6.34 25.69 26.99
CA ALA A 185 -5.25 26.30 27.77
C ALA A 185 -4.59 25.41 28.84
N GLN A 186 -5.20 24.27 29.22
CA GLN A 186 -4.67 23.33 30.21
C GLN A 186 -5.05 21.90 29.79
N GLY A 187 -4.22 21.25 28.96
CA GLY A 187 -4.39 19.86 28.56
C GLY A 187 -3.91 19.55 27.15
N PHE A 188 -3.76 18.27 26.84
CA PHE A 188 -3.25 17.77 25.56
C PHE A 188 -4.36 17.12 24.73
N ASP A 189 -4.39 17.41 23.42
CA ASP A 189 -5.36 16.80 22.50
C ASP A 189 -5.04 15.32 22.29
N LEU A 190 -5.85 14.45 22.87
CA LEU A 190 -5.60 13.01 22.86
C LEU A 190 -5.60 12.43 21.45
N LEU A 191 -6.44 12.95 20.54
CA LEU A 191 -6.49 12.49 19.15
C LEU A 191 -5.15 12.76 18.44
N THR A 192 -4.58 13.95 18.61
CA THR A 192 -3.29 14.29 17.99
C THR A 192 -2.19 13.35 18.45
N VAL A 193 -2.10 13.09 19.75
CA VAL A 193 -1.10 12.16 20.31
C VAL A 193 -1.35 10.73 19.82
N MET A 194 -2.60 10.24 19.83
CA MET A 194 -2.93 8.90 19.32
C MET A 194 -2.53 8.71 17.85
N VAL A 195 -2.81 9.69 16.98
CA VAL A 195 -2.46 9.57 15.55
C VAL A 195 -0.94 9.47 15.39
N HIS A 196 -0.16 10.20 16.19
CA HIS A 196 1.30 10.11 16.20
C HIS A 196 1.77 8.74 16.68
N GLU A 197 1.37 8.31 17.88
CA GLU A 197 1.83 7.04 18.48
C GLU A 197 1.44 5.83 17.61
N PHE A 198 0.24 5.84 17.03
CA PHE A 198 -0.16 4.79 16.09
C PHE A 198 0.68 4.77 14.81
N GLY A 199 1.30 5.88 14.42
CA GLY A 199 2.30 5.89 13.37
C GLY A 199 3.53 5.03 13.73
N HIS A 200 4.00 5.08 14.98
CA HIS A 200 5.03 4.17 15.49
C HIS A 200 4.54 2.72 15.55
N SER A 201 3.31 2.47 16.03
CA SER A 201 2.69 1.13 15.99
C SER A 201 2.58 0.55 14.58
N LEU A 202 2.69 1.39 13.54
CA LEU A 202 2.74 1.01 12.13
C LEU A 202 4.16 1.05 11.52
N GLY A 203 5.18 1.41 12.30
CA GLY A 203 6.58 1.36 11.89
C GLY A 203 7.15 2.65 11.31
N LEU A 204 6.50 3.81 11.53
CA LEU A 204 7.07 5.10 11.16
C LEU A 204 7.97 5.65 12.26
N ALA A 205 9.15 6.15 11.90
CA ALA A 205 10.01 6.88 12.83
C ALA A 205 9.66 8.38 12.88
N HIS A 206 10.26 9.08 13.83
CA HIS A 206 10.21 10.54 13.87
C HIS A 206 10.83 11.20 12.64
N THR A 207 10.32 12.39 12.32
CA THR A 207 10.81 13.25 11.24
C THR A 207 10.96 14.69 11.75
N SER A 208 11.88 15.44 11.13
CA SER A 208 12.05 16.87 11.44
C SER A 208 11.11 17.77 10.63
N VAL A 209 10.28 17.21 9.73
CA VAL A 209 9.33 17.99 8.93
C VAL A 209 8.30 18.65 9.86
N PRO A 210 8.20 20.00 9.90
CA PRO A 210 7.36 20.68 10.89
C PRO A 210 5.86 20.38 10.75
N SER A 211 5.40 20.05 9.54
CA SER A 211 3.99 19.78 9.25
C SER A 211 3.62 18.29 9.33
N SER A 212 4.54 17.43 9.75
CA SER A 212 4.29 15.99 9.85
C SER A 212 3.59 15.66 11.16
N THR A 213 2.68 14.68 11.13
CA THR A 213 2.14 14.06 12.33
C THR A 213 3.26 13.40 13.14
N MET A 214 4.23 12.75 12.48
CA MET A 214 5.39 12.10 13.10
C MET A 214 6.51 13.07 13.53
N ASN A 215 6.26 14.37 13.61
CA ASN A 215 7.17 15.28 14.30
C ASN A 215 7.16 14.96 15.81
N PRO A 216 8.33 14.83 16.48
CA PRO A 216 8.34 14.44 17.89
C PRO A 216 7.70 15.47 18.83
N PHE A 217 7.62 16.75 18.45
CA PHE A 217 7.18 17.82 19.33
C PHE A 217 5.72 18.23 19.08
N TYR A 218 4.92 18.27 20.14
CA TYR A 218 3.52 18.69 20.09
C TYR A 218 3.37 20.22 20.11
N PRO A 219 2.29 20.78 19.51
CA PRO A 219 1.22 20.10 18.77
C PRO A 219 1.64 19.69 17.35
N THR A 220 1.15 18.55 16.87
CA THR A 220 1.26 18.10 15.48
C THR A 220 -0.11 18.06 14.79
N PRO A 221 -0.18 17.90 13.46
CA PRO A 221 -1.46 17.68 12.79
C PRO A 221 -2.06 16.32 13.14
N SER A 222 -3.36 16.27 13.43
CA SER A 222 -4.13 15.03 13.68
C SER A 222 -4.57 14.30 12.40
N VAL A 223 -3.99 14.64 11.25
CA VAL A 223 -4.20 13.96 9.96
C VAL A 223 -2.84 13.79 9.27
N PRO A 224 -2.48 12.56 8.85
CA PRO A 224 -1.22 12.29 8.17
C PRO A 224 -0.99 13.25 6.99
N ALA A 225 0.09 14.02 7.07
CA ALA A 225 0.51 14.98 6.06
C ALA A 225 1.23 14.29 4.88
N ALA A 226 1.76 15.08 3.96
CA ALA A 226 2.43 14.54 2.78
C ALA A 226 3.65 13.68 3.12
N ASP A 227 4.44 14.09 4.12
CA ASP A 227 5.60 13.32 4.61
C ASP A 227 5.17 11.98 5.21
N ASP A 228 4.15 12.00 6.07
CA ASP A 228 3.59 10.80 6.73
C ASP A 228 3.03 9.80 5.69
N ARG A 229 2.30 10.31 4.69
CA ARG A 229 1.75 9.49 3.59
C ARG A 229 2.84 8.87 2.74
N ALA A 230 3.89 9.62 2.41
CA ALA A 230 5.03 9.06 1.70
C ALA A 230 5.73 7.99 2.54
N GLY A 231 5.90 8.27 3.84
CA GLY A 231 6.43 7.37 4.85
C GLY A 231 5.75 6.01 4.86
N ILE A 232 4.45 6.02 5.18
CA ILE A 232 3.69 4.79 5.40
C ILE A 232 3.57 3.96 4.11
N ARG A 233 3.41 4.62 2.96
CA ARG A 233 3.29 3.92 1.68
C ARG A 233 4.60 3.27 1.25
N SER A 234 5.73 3.86 1.64
CA SER A 234 7.06 3.32 1.34
C SER A 234 7.40 2.04 2.11
N ILE A 235 6.75 1.77 3.24
CA ILE A 235 6.99 0.57 4.05
C ILE A 235 5.89 -0.49 3.83
N TYR A 236 4.65 -0.08 3.55
CA TYR A 236 3.52 -0.96 3.23
C TYR A 236 3.33 -1.24 1.73
N ARG A 237 4.42 -1.24 0.95
CA ARG A 237 4.41 -1.43 -0.52
C ARG A 237 3.68 -2.70 -0.95
N ARG A 238 3.88 -3.79 -0.21
CA ARG A 238 3.25 -5.10 -0.48
C ARG A 238 1.73 -5.03 -0.34
N HIS A 239 1.24 -4.38 0.72
CA HIS A 239 -0.19 -4.20 0.97
C HIS A 239 -0.84 -3.33 -0.11
N ILE A 240 -0.20 -2.22 -0.48
CA ILE A 240 -0.66 -1.32 -1.55
C ILE A 240 -0.70 -2.03 -2.90
N TRP A 241 0.32 -2.84 -3.20
CA TRP A 241 0.38 -3.61 -4.42
C TRP A 241 -0.78 -4.61 -4.51
N VAL A 242 -1.00 -5.44 -3.49
CA VAL A 242 -2.13 -6.39 -3.46
C VAL A 242 -3.47 -5.66 -3.56
N ALA A 243 -3.65 -4.59 -2.78
CA ALA A 243 -4.88 -3.78 -2.81
C ALA A 243 -5.14 -3.18 -4.20
N SER A 244 -4.09 -2.82 -4.95
CA SER A 244 -4.21 -2.31 -6.31
C SER A 244 -4.59 -3.38 -7.33
N LEU A 245 -4.18 -4.64 -7.13
CA LEU A 245 -4.61 -5.75 -8.01
C LEU A 245 -6.14 -5.95 -7.99
N TYR A 246 -6.78 -5.81 -6.83
CA TYR A 246 -8.24 -5.85 -6.74
C TYR A 246 -8.91 -4.79 -7.63
N ARG A 247 -8.37 -3.57 -7.62
CA ARG A 247 -8.89 -2.48 -8.46
C ARG A 247 -8.61 -2.73 -9.94
N ASP A 248 -7.37 -3.03 -10.28
CA ASP A 248 -6.88 -2.96 -11.66
C ASP A 248 -7.12 -4.25 -12.46
N ILE A 249 -7.34 -5.39 -11.77
CA ILE A 249 -7.70 -6.68 -12.38
C ILE A 249 -9.19 -7.00 -12.13
N LEU A 250 -9.69 -6.85 -10.90
CA LEU A 250 -11.07 -7.26 -10.56
C LEU A 250 -12.10 -6.13 -10.61
N GLY A 251 -11.66 -4.87 -10.77
CA GLY A 251 -12.56 -3.72 -10.86
C GLY A 251 -13.28 -3.36 -9.57
N ARG A 252 -12.78 -3.80 -8.40
CA ARG A 252 -13.43 -3.56 -7.09
C ARG A 252 -12.44 -3.25 -5.97
N ARG A 253 -12.95 -2.79 -4.83
CA ARG A 253 -12.17 -2.71 -3.59
C ARG A 253 -11.81 -4.11 -3.10
N PHE A 254 -10.65 -4.23 -2.46
CA PHE A 254 -10.26 -5.44 -1.79
C PHE A 254 -11.27 -5.86 -0.73
N ASP A 255 -11.46 -7.17 -0.59
CA ASP A 255 -12.06 -7.75 0.61
C ASP A 255 -10.96 -7.95 1.66
N GLU A 256 -11.30 -7.77 2.93
CA GLU A 256 -10.32 -7.70 4.02
C GLU A 256 -9.60 -9.04 4.22
N GLY A 257 -10.34 -10.16 4.12
CA GLY A 257 -9.79 -11.49 4.27
C GLY A 257 -8.79 -11.85 3.17
N GLY A 258 -9.13 -11.56 1.91
CA GLY A 258 -8.26 -11.82 0.77
C GLY A 258 -7.03 -10.91 0.74
N LEU A 259 -7.16 -9.61 1.06
CA LEU A 259 -5.99 -8.74 1.24
C LEU A 259 -5.05 -9.29 2.31
N ASN A 260 -5.59 -9.65 3.48
CA ASN A 260 -4.82 -10.20 4.58
C ASN A 260 -4.11 -11.51 4.21
N GLY A 261 -4.80 -12.42 3.51
CA GLY A 261 -4.24 -13.69 3.06
C GLY A 261 -3.11 -13.53 2.05
N TRP A 262 -3.29 -12.67 1.05
CA TRP A 262 -2.27 -12.44 0.02
C TRP A 262 -1.03 -11.73 0.59
N VAL A 263 -1.20 -10.75 1.46
CA VAL A 263 -0.08 -10.07 2.13
C VAL A 263 0.72 -11.07 2.97
N ARG A 264 0.06 -11.87 3.82
CA ARG A 264 0.74 -12.93 4.59
C ARG A 264 1.49 -13.91 3.68
N GLY A 265 0.91 -14.27 2.54
CA GLY A 265 1.55 -15.09 1.53
C GLY A 265 2.88 -14.50 1.03
N LEU A 266 2.90 -13.19 0.73
CA LEU A 266 4.13 -12.50 0.30
C LEU A 266 5.21 -12.51 1.39
N PHE A 267 4.84 -12.28 2.65
CA PHE A 267 5.78 -12.37 3.78
C PHE A 267 6.26 -13.81 4.05
N SER A 268 5.44 -14.81 3.68
CA SER A 268 5.79 -16.23 3.76
C SER A 268 6.54 -16.78 2.54
N GLY A 269 6.90 -15.91 1.57
CA GLY A 269 7.75 -16.26 0.43
C GLY A 269 7.03 -16.46 -0.91
N ALA A 270 5.72 -16.19 -1.01
CA ALA A 270 5.05 -16.15 -2.32
C ALA A 270 5.65 -15.04 -3.20
N SER A 271 5.82 -15.31 -4.49
CA SER A 271 6.32 -14.29 -5.43
C SER A 271 5.19 -13.34 -5.88
N PRO A 272 5.50 -12.11 -6.29
CA PRO A 272 4.53 -11.25 -6.97
C PRO A 272 3.90 -11.91 -8.20
N GLN A 273 4.63 -12.77 -8.90
CA GLN A 273 4.11 -13.54 -10.04
C GLN A 273 3.04 -14.54 -9.61
N ASP A 274 3.24 -15.25 -8.49
CA ASP A 274 2.26 -16.22 -7.98
C ASP A 274 0.97 -15.52 -7.55
N VAL A 275 1.08 -14.39 -6.84
CA VAL A 275 -0.07 -13.60 -6.42
C VAL A 275 -0.80 -13.02 -7.63
N ALA A 276 -0.10 -12.38 -8.57
CA ALA A 276 -0.70 -11.84 -9.79
C ALA A 276 -1.41 -12.93 -10.62
N ARG A 277 -0.82 -14.12 -10.70
CA ARG A 277 -1.43 -15.30 -11.33
C ARG A 277 -2.72 -15.71 -10.61
N GLY A 278 -2.71 -15.71 -9.28
CA GLY A 278 -3.90 -15.96 -8.45
C GLY A 278 -5.07 -15.03 -8.78
N PHE A 279 -4.80 -13.75 -9.03
CA PHE A 279 -5.83 -12.80 -9.48
C PHE A 279 -6.28 -13.05 -10.93
N CYS A 280 -5.34 -13.13 -11.87
CA CYS A 280 -5.64 -13.23 -13.31
C CYS A 280 -6.38 -14.51 -13.70
N TYR A 281 -6.18 -15.59 -12.95
CA TYR A 281 -6.83 -16.90 -13.16
C TYR A 281 -7.84 -17.23 -12.07
N SER A 282 -8.24 -16.25 -11.24
CA SER A 282 -9.28 -16.44 -10.23
C SER A 282 -10.64 -16.77 -10.86
N GLU A 283 -11.55 -17.33 -10.06
CA GLU A 283 -12.95 -17.54 -10.44
C GLU A 283 -13.66 -16.25 -10.86
N GLU A 284 -13.42 -15.19 -10.11
CA GLU A 284 -14.03 -13.89 -10.34
C GLU A 284 -13.56 -13.30 -11.67
N HIS A 285 -12.24 -13.17 -11.87
CA HIS A 285 -11.70 -12.59 -13.10
C HIS A 285 -12.02 -13.45 -14.34
N SER A 286 -11.98 -14.78 -14.20
CA SER A 286 -12.36 -15.70 -15.28
C SER A 286 -13.84 -15.55 -15.65
N GLY A 287 -14.71 -15.34 -14.66
CA GLY A 287 -16.12 -15.04 -14.88
C GLY A 287 -16.35 -13.69 -15.56
N GLN A 288 -15.60 -12.66 -15.17
CA GLN A 288 -15.62 -11.34 -15.80
C GLN A 288 -15.20 -11.43 -17.28
N ILE A 289 -14.06 -12.07 -17.58
CA ILE A 289 -13.62 -12.29 -18.97
C ILE A 289 -14.70 -13.01 -19.78
N ALA A 290 -15.25 -14.11 -19.27
CA ALA A 290 -16.27 -14.87 -19.99
C ALA A 290 -17.51 -14.01 -20.29
N THR A 291 -17.98 -13.26 -19.28
CA THR A 291 -19.15 -12.37 -19.39
C THR A 291 -18.91 -11.26 -20.43
N ASP A 292 -17.73 -10.64 -20.40
CA ASP A 292 -17.34 -9.60 -21.35
C ASP A 292 -17.29 -10.14 -22.78
N LEU A 293 -16.81 -11.37 -22.98
CA LEU A 293 -16.79 -12.01 -24.31
C LEU A 293 -18.19 -12.33 -24.83
N TYR A 294 -19.12 -12.75 -23.98
CA TYR A 294 -20.52 -12.94 -24.36
C TYR A 294 -21.15 -11.65 -24.87
N PHE A 295 -20.98 -10.54 -24.14
CA PHE A 295 -21.50 -9.25 -24.57
C PHE A 295 -20.78 -8.73 -25.83
N ALA A 296 -19.46 -8.78 -25.85
CA ALA A 296 -18.67 -8.20 -26.93
C ALA A 296 -18.76 -8.98 -28.25
N LEU A 297 -19.01 -10.29 -28.22
CA LEU A 297 -18.98 -11.15 -29.40
C LEU A 297 -20.36 -11.70 -29.78
N LEU A 298 -21.22 -12.01 -28.81
CA LEU A 298 -22.53 -12.62 -29.05
C LEU A 298 -23.69 -11.63 -28.88
N ASP A 299 -23.46 -10.45 -28.28
CA ASP A 299 -24.46 -9.43 -27.96
C ASP A 299 -25.54 -9.92 -26.99
N ARG A 300 -25.17 -10.79 -26.04
CA ARG A 300 -26.07 -11.29 -24.99
C ARG A 300 -25.31 -11.60 -23.71
N ALA A 301 -26.03 -11.80 -22.61
CA ALA A 301 -25.47 -12.36 -21.38
C ALA A 301 -25.25 -13.89 -21.52
N PRO A 302 -24.28 -14.46 -20.77
CA PRO A 302 -24.19 -15.90 -20.62
C PRO A 302 -25.41 -16.48 -19.90
N ASP A 303 -25.74 -17.74 -20.21
CA ASP A 303 -26.49 -18.60 -19.28
C ASP A 303 -25.55 -19.22 -18.24
N ASP A 304 -26.11 -19.73 -17.14
CA ASP A 304 -25.33 -20.24 -16.01
C ASP A 304 -24.35 -21.36 -16.40
N ALA A 305 -24.79 -22.28 -17.27
CA ALA A 305 -23.97 -23.41 -17.71
C ALA A 305 -22.82 -22.94 -18.62
N GLY A 306 -23.11 -22.03 -19.55
CA GLY A 306 -22.13 -21.40 -20.42
C GLY A 306 -21.08 -20.63 -19.63
N LEU A 307 -21.49 -19.81 -18.66
CA LEU A 307 -20.56 -19.07 -17.81
C LEU A 307 -19.66 -20.01 -17.01
N ALA A 308 -20.23 -21.03 -16.36
CA ALA A 308 -19.47 -22.00 -15.59
C ALA A 308 -18.43 -22.75 -16.44
N GLY A 309 -18.81 -23.15 -17.66
CA GLY A 309 -17.93 -23.84 -18.60
C GLY A 309 -16.73 -23.00 -19.05
N TRP A 310 -16.96 -21.74 -19.44
CA TRP A 310 -15.87 -20.84 -19.84
C TRP A 310 -14.96 -20.47 -18.68
N ARG A 311 -15.55 -20.17 -17.52
CA ARG A 311 -14.81 -19.86 -16.30
C ARG A 311 -13.84 -20.97 -15.92
N THR A 312 -14.29 -22.23 -16.00
CA THR A 312 -13.46 -23.40 -15.70
C THR A 312 -12.25 -23.50 -16.63
N GLN A 313 -12.47 -23.29 -17.94
CA GLN A 313 -11.38 -23.35 -18.91
C GLN A 313 -10.36 -22.22 -18.71
N LEU A 314 -10.84 -21.00 -18.47
CA LEU A 314 -9.99 -19.84 -18.19
C LEU A 314 -9.14 -20.06 -16.93
N GLN A 315 -9.74 -20.55 -15.83
CA GLN A 315 -9.01 -20.90 -14.60
C GLN A 315 -7.92 -21.95 -14.83
N GLN A 316 -8.15 -22.91 -15.72
CA GLN A 316 -7.19 -23.96 -16.06
C GLN A 316 -6.05 -23.48 -16.97
N GLY A 317 -6.00 -22.19 -17.28
CA GLY A 317 -4.93 -21.57 -18.06
C GLY A 317 -5.30 -21.29 -19.51
N MET A 318 -6.57 -21.45 -19.92
CA MET A 318 -7.00 -20.95 -21.22
C MET A 318 -6.81 -19.42 -21.26
N GLY A 319 -6.13 -18.94 -22.29
CA GLY A 319 -6.00 -17.51 -22.53
C GLY A 319 -7.25 -16.90 -23.15
N ARG A 320 -7.49 -15.62 -22.86
CA ARG A 320 -8.57 -14.81 -23.41
C ARG A 320 -8.56 -14.84 -24.94
N GLN A 321 -7.39 -14.82 -25.57
CA GLN A 321 -7.27 -14.93 -27.02
C GLN A 321 -7.76 -16.28 -27.56
N SER A 322 -7.53 -17.39 -26.84
CA SER A 322 -8.05 -18.70 -27.21
C SER A 322 -9.57 -18.79 -26.99
N ALA A 323 -10.07 -18.16 -25.93
CA ALA A 323 -11.51 -18.03 -25.70
C ALA A 323 -12.17 -17.23 -26.83
N ILE A 324 -11.60 -16.09 -27.25
CA ILE A 324 -12.09 -15.31 -28.41
C ILE A 324 -12.21 -16.19 -29.66
N VAL A 325 -11.18 -16.98 -29.97
CA VAL A 325 -11.20 -17.91 -31.12
C VAL A 325 -12.37 -18.88 -30.99
N ALA A 326 -12.57 -19.47 -29.81
CA ALA A 326 -13.61 -20.47 -29.60
C ALA A 326 -15.03 -19.88 -29.58
N PHE A 327 -15.23 -18.65 -29.09
CA PHE A 327 -16.49 -17.91 -29.20
C PHE A 327 -16.84 -17.61 -30.66
N LEU A 328 -15.87 -17.11 -31.44
CA LEU A 328 -16.07 -16.73 -32.83
C LEU A 328 -16.16 -17.94 -33.78
N ASP A 329 -15.69 -19.10 -33.34
CA ASP A 329 -15.87 -20.38 -34.04
C ASP A 329 -17.11 -21.17 -33.57
N SER A 330 -17.88 -20.64 -32.60
CA SER A 330 -19.07 -21.33 -32.07
C SER A 330 -20.17 -21.48 -33.12
N ALA A 331 -21.05 -22.47 -32.93
CA ALA A 331 -22.23 -22.66 -33.78
C ALA A 331 -23.15 -21.43 -33.79
N GLU A 332 -23.25 -20.72 -32.66
CA GLU A 332 -24.01 -19.49 -32.53
C GLU A 332 -23.43 -18.37 -33.40
N TYR A 333 -22.11 -18.13 -33.32
CA TYR A 333 -21.47 -17.10 -34.14
C TYR A 333 -21.53 -17.43 -35.63
N ARG A 334 -21.36 -18.70 -36.00
CA ARG A 334 -21.54 -19.19 -37.38
C ARG A 334 -22.96 -18.98 -37.89
N GLY A 335 -23.97 -19.19 -37.05
CA GLY A 335 -25.37 -18.92 -37.39
C GLY A 335 -25.67 -17.43 -37.58
N LYS A 336 -25.03 -16.56 -36.79
CA LYS A 336 -25.16 -15.10 -36.87
C LYS A 336 -24.49 -14.50 -38.11
N TYR A 337 -23.33 -15.05 -38.50
CA TYR A 337 -22.57 -14.63 -39.68
C TYR A 337 -22.34 -15.81 -40.63
N PRO A 338 -23.37 -16.28 -41.35
CA PRO A 338 -23.25 -17.47 -42.18
C PRO A 338 -22.37 -17.26 -43.41
N ALA A 339 -22.36 -16.04 -43.98
CA ALA A 339 -21.52 -15.69 -45.12
C ALA A 339 -20.14 -15.17 -44.69
N ASP A 340 -19.10 -15.51 -45.45
CA ASP A 340 -17.71 -15.14 -45.14
C ASP A 340 -17.48 -13.63 -45.13
N ASP A 341 -18.13 -12.89 -46.03
CA ASP A 341 -18.02 -11.43 -46.09
C ASP A 341 -18.52 -10.77 -44.80
N GLY A 342 -19.67 -11.21 -44.28
CA GLY A 342 -20.23 -10.70 -43.02
C GLY A 342 -19.40 -11.14 -41.82
N PHE A 343 -18.85 -12.36 -41.86
CA PHE A 343 -17.93 -12.85 -40.85
C PHE A 343 -16.65 -11.99 -40.79
N ILE A 344 -15.99 -11.73 -41.92
CA ILE A 344 -14.77 -10.91 -41.97
C ILE A 344 -15.04 -9.48 -41.49
N ASP A 345 -16.10 -8.81 -41.95
CA ASP A 345 -16.46 -7.46 -41.49
C ASP A 345 -16.67 -7.42 -39.96
N SER A 346 -17.31 -8.45 -39.41
CA SER A 346 -17.53 -8.54 -37.96
C SER A 346 -16.22 -8.62 -37.15
N LEU A 347 -15.19 -9.29 -37.67
CA LEU A 347 -13.89 -9.40 -37.00
C LEU A 347 -13.18 -8.05 -36.92
N TYR A 348 -13.17 -7.28 -38.02
CA TYR A 348 -12.59 -5.93 -38.01
C TYR A 348 -13.29 -5.03 -36.98
N ARG A 349 -14.62 -5.05 -36.95
CA ARG A 349 -15.38 -4.19 -36.03
C ARG A 349 -15.20 -4.59 -34.57
N ARG A 350 -15.30 -5.88 -34.26
CA ARG A 350 -15.31 -6.38 -32.88
C ARG A 350 -13.92 -6.56 -32.27
N LEU A 351 -12.92 -6.91 -33.08
CA LEU A 351 -11.55 -7.14 -32.59
C LEU A 351 -10.65 -5.92 -32.80
N LEU A 352 -10.82 -5.16 -33.88
CA LEU A 352 -9.96 -4.02 -34.22
C LEU A 352 -10.62 -2.66 -34.02
N GLY A 353 -11.94 -2.62 -33.77
CA GLY A 353 -12.67 -1.38 -33.51
C GLY A 353 -12.83 -0.48 -34.73
N ARG A 354 -12.68 -1.02 -35.94
CA ARG A 354 -12.77 -0.25 -37.21
C ARG A 354 -13.45 -1.07 -38.32
N PRO A 355 -13.95 -0.45 -39.39
CA PRO A 355 -14.35 -1.17 -40.58
C PRO A 355 -13.13 -1.77 -41.31
N PRO A 356 -13.33 -2.84 -42.11
CA PRO A 356 -12.29 -3.35 -42.99
C PRO A 356 -11.87 -2.34 -44.05
N ASP A 357 -10.57 -2.30 -44.35
CA ASP A 357 -10.07 -1.72 -45.59
C ASP A 357 -10.15 -2.75 -46.73
N ALA A 358 -10.20 -2.27 -47.99
CA ALA A 358 -10.40 -3.14 -49.15
C ALA A 358 -9.32 -4.22 -49.28
N VAL A 359 -8.06 -3.86 -49.01
CA VAL A 359 -6.91 -4.76 -49.16
C VAL A 359 -6.97 -5.89 -48.14
N GLY A 360 -7.13 -5.55 -46.86
CA GLY A 360 -7.23 -6.52 -45.78
C GLY A 360 -8.48 -7.40 -45.88
N PHE A 361 -9.59 -6.85 -46.37
CA PHE A 361 -10.82 -7.63 -46.59
C PHE A 361 -10.62 -8.68 -47.68
N ASP A 362 -10.12 -8.27 -48.85
CA ASP A 362 -9.90 -9.17 -49.99
C ASP A 362 -8.84 -10.23 -49.69
N PHE A 363 -7.82 -9.90 -48.88
CA PHE A 363 -6.85 -10.87 -48.40
C PHE A 363 -7.52 -12.03 -47.64
N TRP A 364 -8.33 -11.72 -46.62
CA TRP A 364 -9.00 -12.76 -45.83
C TRP A 364 -10.03 -13.54 -46.66
N ARG A 365 -10.79 -12.83 -47.50
CA ARG A 365 -11.75 -13.45 -48.42
C ARG A 365 -11.05 -14.46 -49.34
N GLN A 366 -9.90 -14.12 -49.91
CA GLN A 366 -9.15 -15.04 -50.76
C GLN A 366 -8.63 -16.25 -49.97
N ARG A 367 -8.09 -16.06 -48.76
CA ARG A 367 -7.63 -17.18 -47.93
C ARG A 367 -8.74 -18.15 -47.58
N MET A 368 -9.95 -17.66 -47.29
CA MET A 368 -11.11 -18.53 -47.04
C MET A 368 -11.54 -19.29 -48.31
N ARG A 369 -11.50 -18.64 -49.48
CA ARG A 369 -11.72 -19.33 -50.77
C ARG A 369 -10.69 -20.41 -51.05
N ASP A 370 -9.45 -20.21 -50.62
CA ASP A 370 -8.36 -21.18 -50.73
C ASP A 370 -8.45 -22.30 -49.65
N GLY A 371 -9.50 -22.31 -48.82
CA GLY A 371 -9.79 -23.37 -47.86
C GLY A 371 -9.39 -23.08 -46.42
N MET A 372 -8.90 -21.88 -46.10
CA MET A 372 -8.61 -21.48 -44.72
C MET A 372 -9.88 -21.47 -43.87
N GLN A 373 -9.82 -22.13 -42.71
CA GLN A 373 -10.95 -22.27 -41.81
C GLN A 373 -11.17 -21.00 -40.99
N ARG A 374 -12.41 -20.78 -40.54
CA ARG A 374 -12.76 -19.59 -39.75
C ARG A 374 -11.92 -19.42 -38.49
N PHE A 375 -11.67 -20.48 -37.73
CA PHE A 375 -10.81 -20.39 -36.55
C PHE A 375 -9.38 -19.93 -36.88
N GLU A 376 -8.84 -20.27 -38.06
CA GLU A 376 -7.52 -19.83 -38.53
C GLU A 376 -7.54 -18.34 -38.87
N VAL A 377 -8.64 -17.86 -39.48
CA VAL A 377 -8.85 -16.43 -39.72
C VAL A 377 -8.90 -15.67 -38.40
N VAL A 378 -9.70 -16.12 -37.42
CA VAL A 378 -9.78 -15.47 -36.10
C VAL A 378 -8.42 -15.44 -35.41
N ARG A 379 -7.69 -16.58 -35.44
CA ARG A 379 -6.30 -16.65 -34.93
C ARG A 379 -5.40 -15.62 -35.60
N GLY A 380 -5.54 -15.45 -36.91
CA GLY A 380 -4.84 -14.42 -37.67
C GLY A 380 -5.12 -12.99 -37.20
N PHE A 381 -6.35 -12.68 -36.80
CA PHE A 381 -6.69 -11.38 -36.22
C PHE A 381 -6.12 -11.20 -34.81
N VAL A 382 -6.32 -12.16 -33.90
CA VAL A 382 -5.89 -12.00 -32.50
C VAL A 382 -4.37 -12.10 -32.30
N LEU A 383 -3.64 -12.58 -33.32
CA LEU A 383 -2.18 -12.55 -33.37
C LEU A 383 -1.63 -11.50 -34.35
N SER A 384 -2.50 -10.67 -34.92
CA SER A 384 -2.08 -9.59 -35.81
C SER A 384 -1.36 -8.49 -35.04
N GLU A 385 -0.42 -7.82 -35.72
CA GLU A 385 0.29 -6.68 -35.16
C GLU A 385 -0.67 -5.59 -34.67
N GLU A 386 -1.72 -5.26 -35.43
CA GLU A 386 -2.68 -4.24 -35.05
C GLU A 386 -3.41 -4.59 -33.74
N TYR A 387 -3.92 -5.81 -33.62
CA TYR A 387 -4.61 -6.27 -32.41
C TYR A 387 -3.65 -6.28 -31.21
N CYS A 388 -2.46 -6.85 -31.37
CA CYS A 388 -1.46 -6.94 -30.30
C CYS A 388 -0.95 -5.55 -29.87
N ARG A 389 -0.76 -4.61 -30.82
CA ARG A 389 -0.40 -3.20 -30.52
C ARG A 389 -1.50 -2.47 -29.78
N ASN A 390 -2.76 -2.67 -30.17
CA ASN A 390 -3.91 -2.07 -29.50
C ASN A 390 -4.03 -2.59 -28.06
N TYR A 391 -3.89 -3.91 -27.87
CA TYR A 391 -3.95 -4.54 -26.54
C TYR A 391 -2.78 -4.13 -25.65
N SER A 392 -1.54 -4.16 -26.14
CA SER A 392 -0.37 -3.76 -25.34
C SER A 392 -0.46 -2.28 -24.95
N ARG A 393 -0.91 -1.39 -25.85
CA ARG A 393 -1.17 0.02 -25.53
C ARG A 393 -2.22 0.19 -24.42
N ASP A 394 -3.31 -0.59 -24.46
CA ASP A 394 -4.31 -0.58 -23.39
C ASP A 394 -3.69 -0.98 -22.04
N LEU A 395 -2.83 -2.01 -22.00
CA LEU A 395 -2.15 -2.41 -20.76
C LEU A 395 -1.30 -1.27 -20.17
N TYR A 396 -0.52 -0.57 -20.99
CA TYR A 396 0.24 0.60 -20.54
C TYR A 396 -0.67 1.72 -20.00
N GLN A 397 -1.76 2.02 -20.69
CA GLN A 397 -2.65 3.09 -20.29
C GLN A 397 -3.44 2.76 -19.02
N ARG A 398 -3.93 1.52 -18.90
CA ARG A 398 -4.80 1.09 -17.81
C ARG A 398 -4.03 0.70 -16.56
N LEU A 399 -2.91 -0.03 -16.71
CA LEU A 399 -2.13 -0.52 -15.57
C LEU A 399 -1.01 0.43 -15.17
N LEU A 400 -0.34 1.08 -16.13
CA LEU A 400 0.79 1.98 -15.87
C LEU A 400 0.44 3.47 -16.03
N ARG A 401 -0.82 3.80 -16.36
CA ARG A 401 -1.33 5.18 -16.49
C ARG A 401 -0.45 6.08 -17.36
N ARG A 402 0.20 5.50 -18.38
CA ARG A 402 1.06 6.22 -19.31
C ARG A 402 0.97 5.66 -20.73
N GLN A 403 1.52 6.39 -21.68
CA GLN A 403 1.76 5.86 -23.01
C GLN A 403 2.98 4.92 -23.01
N PRO A 404 2.97 3.90 -23.87
CA PRO A 404 4.12 3.02 -24.01
C PRO A 404 5.30 3.78 -24.64
N ASP A 405 6.50 3.46 -24.21
CA ASP A 405 7.72 3.82 -24.94
C ASP A 405 7.91 2.88 -26.14
N ALA A 406 8.65 3.33 -27.16
CA ALA A 406 8.75 2.60 -28.43
C ALA A 406 9.30 1.18 -28.27
N ALA A 407 10.29 0.98 -27.40
CA ALA A 407 10.93 -0.31 -27.20
C ALA A 407 10.02 -1.28 -26.44
N GLY A 408 9.45 -0.84 -25.31
CA GLY A 408 8.52 -1.64 -24.52
C GLY A 408 7.24 -1.98 -25.29
N TRP A 409 6.71 -1.04 -26.07
CA TRP A 409 5.54 -1.31 -26.92
C TRP A 409 5.81 -2.43 -27.92
N GLN A 410 6.96 -2.36 -28.58
CA GLN A 410 7.35 -3.34 -29.59
C GLN A 410 7.56 -4.71 -28.95
N ASP A 411 8.27 -4.78 -27.83
CA ASP A 411 8.55 -6.05 -27.15
C ASP A 411 7.26 -6.77 -26.71
N TRP A 412 6.36 -6.08 -26.02
CA TRP A 412 5.08 -6.67 -25.61
C TRP A 412 4.21 -7.08 -26.80
N THR A 413 4.21 -6.28 -27.86
CA THR A 413 3.48 -6.60 -29.10
C THR A 413 4.03 -7.89 -29.73
N ASP A 414 5.35 -8.00 -29.87
CA ASP A 414 6.01 -9.17 -30.43
C ASP A 414 5.74 -10.45 -29.63
N GLN A 415 5.76 -10.35 -28.29
CA GLN A 415 5.42 -11.49 -27.42
C GLN A 415 3.98 -11.95 -27.61
N LEU A 416 3.02 -11.03 -27.67
CA LEU A 416 1.61 -11.33 -27.93
C LEU A 416 1.40 -11.95 -29.32
N MET A 417 2.08 -11.46 -30.35
CA MET A 417 2.05 -12.03 -31.70
C MET A 417 2.60 -13.46 -31.75
N ARG A 418 3.59 -13.79 -30.91
CA ARG A 418 4.11 -15.15 -30.74
C ARG A 418 3.18 -16.06 -29.92
N GLY A 419 2.04 -15.54 -29.46
CA GLY A 419 1.02 -16.31 -28.75
C GLY A 419 1.13 -16.26 -27.23
N LEU A 420 1.84 -15.28 -26.65
CA LEU A 420 1.78 -15.02 -25.21
C LEU A 420 0.32 -14.84 -24.79
N ASN A 421 -0.04 -15.50 -23.69
CA ASN A 421 -1.38 -15.37 -23.15
C ASN A 421 -1.65 -13.93 -22.69
N GLN A 422 -2.81 -13.38 -23.05
CA GLN A 422 -3.22 -12.05 -22.64
C GLN A 422 -3.29 -11.88 -21.12
N GLN A 423 -3.68 -12.91 -20.36
CA GLN A 423 -3.58 -12.88 -18.90
C GLN A 423 -2.13 -12.89 -18.42
N ASP A 424 -1.24 -13.66 -19.06
CA ASP A 424 0.17 -13.70 -18.69
C ASP A 424 0.88 -12.36 -19.01
N ALA A 425 0.45 -11.65 -20.05
CA ALA A 425 0.86 -10.27 -20.27
C ALA A 425 0.42 -9.36 -19.12
N VAL A 426 -0.82 -9.45 -18.64
CA VAL A 426 -1.27 -8.68 -17.45
C VAL A 426 -0.39 -9.00 -16.24
N ILE A 427 -0.10 -10.28 -15.97
CA ILE A 427 0.80 -10.70 -14.88
C ILE A 427 2.17 -10.02 -15.05
N GLY A 428 2.74 -10.04 -16.24
CA GLY A 428 4.03 -9.41 -16.51
C GLY A 428 4.06 -7.91 -16.23
N PHE A 429 2.97 -7.19 -16.54
CA PHE A 429 2.84 -5.77 -16.19
C PHE A 429 2.72 -5.57 -14.68
N VAL A 430 1.77 -6.24 -14.02
CA VAL A 430 1.49 -5.97 -12.59
C VAL A 430 2.56 -6.51 -11.65
N ALA A 431 3.31 -7.54 -12.07
CA ALA A 431 4.46 -8.05 -11.31
C ALA A 431 5.74 -7.24 -11.58
N SER A 432 5.75 -6.29 -12.52
CA SER A 432 6.93 -5.50 -12.84
C SER A 432 7.29 -4.52 -11.71
N PRO A 433 8.59 -4.19 -11.53
CA PRO A 433 9.02 -3.13 -10.61
C PRO A 433 8.39 -1.77 -10.92
N GLU A 434 8.10 -1.50 -12.20
CA GLU A 434 7.46 -0.27 -12.63
C GLU A 434 6.05 -0.14 -12.06
N TYR A 435 5.20 -1.16 -12.24
CA TYR A 435 3.85 -1.16 -11.67
C TYR A 435 3.89 -1.08 -10.15
N GLN A 436 4.75 -1.87 -9.49
CA GLN A 436 4.89 -1.87 -8.03
C GLN A 436 5.26 -0.47 -7.50
N THR A 437 6.20 0.21 -8.15
CA THR A 437 6.58 1.59 -7.78
C THR A 437 5.44 2.58 -8.06
N ALA A 438 4.75 2.41 -9.18
CA ALA A 438 3.72 3.34 -9.61
C ALA A 438 2.51 3.34 -8.67
N VAL A 439 2.05 2.17 -8.22
CA VAL A 439 0.90 2.07 -7.31
C VAL A 439 1.16 2.67 -5.92
N GLU A 440 2.40 2.68 -5.44
CA GLU A 440 2.77 3.38 -4.21
C GLU A 440 2.49 4.89 -4.29
N SER A 441 2.71 5.48 -5.46
CA SER A 441 2.53 6.92 -5.68
C SER A 441 1.07 7.34 -5.90
N TRP A 442 0.20 6.41 -6.34
CA TRP A 442 -1.19 6.70 -6.72
C TRP A 442 -2.24 6.19 -5.75
N TRP A 443 -1.86 5.39 -4.77
CA TRP A 443 -2.71 5.13 -3.60
C TRP A 443 -3.10 6.47 -2.96
#